data_AF-A0A3P7ITD0-F1
#
_entry.id   AF-A0A3P7ITD0-F1
#
_cell.length_a   1.000
_cell.length_b   1.000
_cell.length_c   1.000
_cell.angle_alpha   90.00
_cell.angle_beta   90.00
_cell.angle_gamma   90.00
#
_symmetry.space_group_name_H-M   'P 1'
#
loop_
_entity.id
_entity.type
_entity.pdbx_description
1 polymer ?
#
loop_
_entity_poly.entity_id
_entity_poly.type
_entity_poly.pdbx_seq_one_letter_code
_entity_poly.pdbx_strand_id
1 'polypeptide(L)'
;MTAKQLEQETGCKIMVRGRGSMRDKKKEELNRGKPNWEHLSEDLHVLIQCEDTPNRARIKLARAVDEVKKLLVPAVSFLTAF
;
A
#
# COMPACT_ATOMS: atom_id res chain seq x y z
N MET A 1 -0.89 -13.58 -2.41
CA MET A 1 0.38 -12.84 -2.29
C MET A 1 0.38 -12.10 -0.96
N THR A 2 1.45 -12.15 -0.17
CA THR A 2 1.57 -11.37 1.08
C THR A 2 2.38 -10.09 0.84
N ALA A 3 2.12 -9.02 1.60
CA ALA A 3 2.87 -7.77 1.48
C ALA A 3 4.39 -7.99 1.61
N LYS A 4 4.82 -8.84 2.55
CA LYS A 4 6.24 -9.17 2.74
C LYS A 4 6.90 -9.83 1.53
N GLN A 5 6.19 -10.71 0.82
CA GLN A 5 6.72 -11.31 -0.41
C GLN A 5 6.89 -10.24 -1.49
N LEU A 6 5.88 -9.39 -1.67
CA LEU A 6 5.93 -8.31 -2.65
C LEU A 6 7.09 -7.33 -2.36
N GLU A 7 7.34 -7.03 -1.09
CA GLU A 7 8.50 -6.22 -0.69
C GLU A 7 9.84 -6.89 -1.04
N GLN A 8 9.97 -8.19 -0.78
CA GLN A 8 11.19 -8.96 -1.09
C GLN A 8 11.45 -9.06 -2.60
N GLU A 9 10.41 -9.31 -3.39
CA GLU A 9 10.52 -9.48 -4.84
C GLU A 9 10.80 -8.16 -5.57
N THR A 10 10.19 -7.06 -5.10
CA THR A 10 10.34 -5.75 -5.73
C THR A 10 11.53 -4.96 -5.18
N GLY A 11 12.04 -5.31 -4.00
CA GLY A 11 13.02 -4.52 -3.27
C GLY A 11 12.49 -3.13 -2.90
N CYS A 12 11.17 -3.00 -2.76
CA CYS A 12 10.48 -1.79 -2.34
C CYS A 12 9.81 -2.04 -0.98
N LYS A 13 9.66 -0.99 -0.19
CA LYS A 13 8.87 -0.99 1.04
C LYS A 13 7.43 -0.61 0.70
N ILE A 14 6.47 -1.40 1.15
CA ILE A 14 5.06 -1.25 0.79
C ILE A 14 4.25 -1.08 2.06
N MET A 15 3.59 0.07 2.19
CA MET A 15 2.85 0.44 3.39
C MET A 15 1.42 0.83 3.03
N VAL A 16 0.45 0.30 3.77
CA VAL A 16 -0.93 0.79 3.71
C VAL A 16 -1.06 1.98 4.65
N ARG A 17 -1.52 3.12 4.12
CA ARG A 17 -1.64 4.41 4.81
C ARG A 17 -2.97 5.05 4.43
N GLY A 18 -3.28 6.23 4.97
CA GLY A 18 -4.59 6.85 4.79
C GLY A 18 -5.61 6.48 5.87
N ARG A 19 -6.80 7.05 5.73
CA ARG A 19 -7.98 6.78 6.55
C ARG A 19 -8.48 5.35 6.34
N GLY A 20 -8.75 4.64 7.43
CA GLY A 20 -9.15 3.24 7.42
C GLY A 20 -8.00 2.26 7.24
N SER A 21 -6.74 2.72 7.27
CA SER A 21 -5.58 1.83 7.20
C SER A 21 -5.40 0.97 8.45
N MET A 22 -5.99 1.38 9.58
CA MET A 22 -5.96 0.59 10.81
C MET A 22 -7.20 -0.31 10.91
N ARG A 23 -6.97 -1.55 11.37
CA ARG A 23 -8.06 -2.49 11.67
C ARG A 23 -8.97 -1.97 12.80
N ASP A 24 -8.38 -1.31 13.80
CA ASP A 24 -9.08 -0.74 14.96
C ASP A 24 -9.44 0.73 14.73
N LYS A 25 -10.65 1.01 14.22
CA LYS A 25 -11.12 2.38 13.96
C LYS A 25 -11.04 3.32 15.17
N LYS A 26 -11.29 2.81 16.38
CA LYS A 26 -11.20 3.61 17.61
C LYS A 26 -9.78 4.11 17.88
N LYS A 27 -8.77 3.26 17.67
CA LYS A 27 -7.35 3.64 17.84
C LYS A 27 -6.90 4.59 16.74
N GLU A 28 -7.46 4.45 15.54
CA GLU A 28 -7.16 5.35 14.43
C GLU A 28 -7.54 6.80 14.76
N GLU A 29 -8.79 7.04 15.16
CA GLU A 29 -9.26 8.39 15.51
C GLU A 29 -8.50 8.98 16.71
N LEU A 30 -8.11 8.15 17.70
CA LEU A 30 -7.30 8.57 18.86
C LEU A 30 -5.86 9.00 18.49
N ASN A 31 -5.35 8.56 17.35
CA ASN A 31 -3.99 8.87 16.91
C ASN A 31 -3.94 9.90 15.78
N ARG A 32 -5.09 10.31 15.24
CA ARG A 32 -5.17 11.37 14.23
C ARG A 32 -4.60 12.67 14.81
N GLY A 33 -3.75 13.34 14.02
CA GLY A 33 -3.11 14.60 14.40
C GLY A 33 -1.84 14.46 15.26
N LYS A 34 -1.41 13.23 15.59
CA LYS A 34 -0.12 13.00 16.25
C LYS A 34 1.03 12.95 15.22
N PRO A 35 2.26 13.30 15.64
CA PRO A 35 3.45 13.09 14.81
C PRO A 35 3.54 11.63 14.35
N ASN A 36 3.91 11.40 13.08
CA ASN A 36 3.93 10.09 12.40
C ASN A 36 2.55 9.48 12.04
N TRP A 37 1.44 10.15 12.36
CA TRP A 37 0.07 9.71 12.05
C TRP A 37 -0.70 10.69 11.15
N GLU A 38 0.00 11.66 10.56
CA GLU A 38 -0.58 12.69 9.69
C GLU A 38 -1.31 12.06 8.49
N HIS A 39 -0.77 10.95 7.99
CA HIS A 39 -1.37 10.16 6.89
C HIS A 39 -2.79 9.67 7.19
N LEU A 40 -3.26 9.62 8.44
CA LEU A 40 -4.64 9.24 8.76
C LEU A 40 -5.68 10.28 8.29
N SER A 41 -5.24 11.48 7.93
CA SER A 41 -6.10 12.51 7.34
C SER A 41 -6.33 12.31 5.84
N GLU A 42 -5.39 11.67 5.15
CA GLU A 42 -5.42 11.36 3.72
C GLU A 42 -6.38 10.19 3.40
N ASP A 43 -6.74 10.04 2.13
CA ASP A 43 -7.55 8.90 1.68
C ASP A 43 -6.75 7.59 1.75
N LEU A 44 -7.43 6.44 1.85
CA LEU A 44 -6.78 5.13 1.91
C LEU A 44 -5.89 4.92 0.67
N HIS A 45 -4.60 4.70 0.89
CA HIS A 45 -3.63 4.58 -0.19
C HIS A 45 -2.50 3.61 0.17
N VAL A 46 -1.75 3.20 -0.86
CA VAL A 46 -0.56 2.37 -0.73
C VAL A 46 0.66 3.24 -1.03
N LEU A 47 1.55 3.36 -0.05
CA LEU A 47 2.82 4.05 -0.19
C LEU A 47 3.91 3.04 -0.57
N ILE A 48 4.58 3.27 -1.70
CA ILE A 48 5.69 2.45 -2.20
C ILE A 48 6.96 3.29 -2.11
N GLN A 49 7.93 2.84 -1.34
CA GLN A 49 9.21 3.51 -1.15
C GLN A 49 10.35 2.61 -1.62
N CYS A 50 11.32 3.16 -2.36
CA CYS A 50 12.49 2.42 -2.83
C CYS A 50 13.75 3.23 -2.56
N GLU A 51 14.75 2.60 -1.95
CA GLU A 51 16.07 3.19 -1.72
C GLU A 51 17.09 2.46 -2.60
N ASP A 52 17.50 3.10 -3.69
CA ASP A 52 18.51 2.60 -4.62
C ASP A 52 19.04 3.77 -5.47
N THR A 53 20.01 3.49 -6.33
CA THR A 53 20.43 4.38 -7.43
C THR A 53 19.24 4.75 -8.33
N PRO A 54 19.18 5.99 -8.87
CA PRO A 54 18.00 6.50 -9.58
C PRO A 54 17.48 5.60 -10.70
N ASN A 55 18.38 5.04 -11.51
CA ASN A 55 18.01 4.16 -12.63
C ASN A 55 17.38 2.85 -12.15
N ARG A 56 17.91 2.25 -11.07
CA ARG A 56 17.38 1.01 -10.50
C ARG A 56 16.09 1.25 -9.73
N ALA A 57 16.02 2.34 -8.97
CA ALA A 57 14.83 2.73 -8.22
C ALA A 57 13.63 2.91 -9.16
N ARG A 58 13.81 3.56 -10.32
CA ARG A 58 12.72 3.73 -11.30
C ARG A 58 12.18 2.40 -11.82
N ILE A 59 13.05 1.43 -12.08
CA ILE A 59 12.66 0.09 -12.56
C ILE A 59 11.94 -0.69 -11.46
N LYS A 60 12.47 -0.67 -10.23
CA LYS A 60 11.87 -1.34 -9.07
C LYS A 60 10.50 -0.77 -8.73
N LEU A 61 10.37 0.56 -8.70
CA LEU A 61 9.10 1.24 -8.46
C LEU A 61 8.07 0.90 -9.54
N ALA A 62 8.44 0.92 -10.82
CA ALA A 62 7.53 0.56 -11.90
C ALA A 62 6.99 -0.87 -11.75
N ARG A 63 7.84 -1.83 -11.38
CA ARG A 63 7.44 -3.22 -11.10
C ARG A 63 6.52 -3.32 -9.90
N ALA A 64 6.87 -2.67 -8.78
CA ALA A 64 6.05 -2.67 -7.58
C ALA A 64 4.65 -2.07 -7.82
N VAL A 65 4.57 -0.99 -8.60
CA VAL A 65 3.31 -0.37 -8.98
C VAL A 65 2.43 -1.32 -9.79
N ASP A 66 3.01 -2.06 -10.74
CA ASP A 66 2.25 -3.01 -11.56
C ASP A 66 1.66 -4.16 -10.71
N GLU A 67 2.46 -4.73 -9.82
CA GLU A 67 1.99 -5.78 -8.91
C GLU A 67 0.95 -5.29 -7.91
N VAL A 68 1.12 -4.11 -7.32
CA VAL A 68 0.10 -3.52 -6.43
C VAL A 68 -1.20 -3.28 -7.19
N LYS A 69 -1.15 -2.78 -8.43
CA LYS A 69 -2.35 -2.57 -9.25
C LYS A 69 -3.14 -3.85 -9.49
N LYS A 70 -2.47 -4.99 -9.68
CA LYS A 70 -3.13 -6.30 -9.81
C LYS A 70 -3.89 -6.69 -8.53
N LEU A 71 -3.36 -6.31 -7.37
CA LEU A 71 -3.99 -6.58 -6.07
C LEU A 71 -5.15 -5.63 -5.74
N LEU A 72 -5.20 -4.45 -6.36
CA LEU A 72 -6.29 -3.48 -6.17
C LEU A 72 -7.56 -3.86 -6.96
N VAL A 73 -7.49 -4.87 -7.83
CA VAL A 73 -8.66 -5.40 -8.54
C VAL A 73 -9.17 -6.64 -7.79
N PRO A 74 -10.39 -6.60 -7.23
CA PRO A 74 -10.95 -7.76 -6.54
C PRO A 74 -11.20 -8.89 -7.54
N ALA A 75 -10.63 -10.07 -7.28
CA ALA A 75 -10.74 -11.24 -8.17
C ALA A 75 -12.19 -11.78 -8.32
N VAL A 76 -13.15 -11.25 -7.56
CA VAL A 76 -14.51 -11.82 -7.42
C VAL A 76 -15.54 -11.11 -8.31
N SER A 77 -15.19 -10.04 -9.02
CA SER A 77 -16.17 -9.22 -9.76
C SER A 77 -16.75 -9.84 -11.04
N PHE A 78 -16.54 -11.14 -11.31
CA PHE A 78 -17.07 -11.82 -12.50
C PHE A 78 -17.87 -13.10 -12.27
N LEU A 79 -18.17 -13.53 -11.03
CA LEU A 79 -18.76 -14.87 -10.80
C LEU A 79 -20.03 -14.95 -9.91
N THR A 80 -20.73 -13.85 -9.66
CA THR A 80 -22.02 -13.88 -8.91
C THR A 80 -23.18 -13.20 -9.63
N ALA A 81 -23.27 -13.41 -10.95
CA ALA A 81 -24.44 -13.02 -11.75
C ALA A 81 -24.81 -14.15 -12.72
N PHE A 82 -25.19 -15.31 -12.17
CA PHE A 82 -26.02 -16.33 -12.82
C PHE A 82 -26.93 -16.95 -11.76
#